data_AF-A0A6M0G4Y0-F1
#
_entry.id   AF-A0A6M0G4Y0-F1
#
_cell.length_a   1.000
_cell.length_b   1.000
_cell.length_c   1.000
_cell.angle_alpha   90.00
_cell.angle_beta   90.00
_cell.angle_gamma   90.00
#
_symmetry.space_group_name_H-M   'P 1'
#
loop_
_entity.id
_entity.type
_entity.pdbx_description
1 polymer ?
#
loop_
_entity_poly.entity_id
_entity_poly.type
_entity_poly.pdbx_seq_one_letter_code
_entity_poly.pdbx_strand_id
1 'polypeptide(L)'
;SLYPNSVDLFQLKDHLIPGQADDQVTQYITQVQEKIKLRSHLVQLVKDYLHKAKLEDAGVDALHGIYFASQPPQPLTPEEMHDILIELSSPLTGYLGRIKESDWRRERFYFLRQLPNLCDS
;
A
#
# COMPACT_ATOMS: atom_id res chain seq x y z
N SER A 1 -12.18 -9.25 -6.89
CA SER A 1 -12.06 -9.83 -5.54
C SER A 1 -12.86 -8.99 -4.55
N LEU A 2 -13.69 -9.61 -3.70
CA LEU A 2 -14.57 -8.94 -2.71
C LEU A 2 -13.87 -8.58 -1.38
N TYR A 3 -12.58 -8.88 -1.24
CA TYR A 3 -11.83 -8.71 0.01
C TYR A 3 -10.40 -8.18 -0.26
N PRO A 4 -10.10 -6.90 0.01
CA PRO A 4 -8.72 -6.40 0.08
C PRO A 4 -7.87 -7.25 1.04
N ASN A 5 -6.67 -7.66 0.60
CA ASN A 5 -5.75 -8.64 1.24
C ASN A 5 -6.10 -10.13 1.06
N SER A 6 -7.12 -10.50 0.29
CA SER A 6 -7.27 -11.90 -0.12
C SER A 6 -6.30 -12.24 -1.25
N VAL A 7 -5.73 -13.43 -1.17
CA VAL A 7 -5.08 -14.07 -2.33
C VAL A 7 -6.15 -14.22 -3.40
N ASP A 8 -5.91 -13.66 -4.58
CA ASP A 8 -6.79 -13.89 -5.72
C ASP A 8 -6.58 -15.33 -6.21
N LEU A 9 -7.45 -16.23 -5.73
CA LEU A 9 -7.39 -17.65 -6.06
C LEU A 9 -7.63 -17.93 -7.54
N PHE A 10 -8.27 -17.02 -8.28
CA PHE A 10 -8.39 -17.15 -9.74
C PHE A 10 -7.06 -16.83 -10.41
N GLN A 11 -6.34 -15.79 -9.97
CA GLN A 11 -4.98 -15.52 -10.47
C GLN A 11 -3.99 -16.62 -10.08
N LEU A 12 -4.07 -17.13 -8.84
CA LEU A 12 -3.22 -18.23 -8.39
C LEU A 12 -3.44 -19.49 -9.23
N LYS A 13 -4.69 -19.80 -9.59
CA LYS A 13 -5.04 -20.96 -10.41
C LYS A 13 -4.28 -20.97 -11.74
N ASP A 14 -4.10 -19.82 -12.38
CA ASP A 14 -3.38 -19.70 -13.64
C ASP A 14 -1.89 -20.07 -13.51
N HIS A 15 -1.37 -20.08 -12.27
CA HIS A 15 0.03 -20.39 -11.95
C HIS A 15 0.21 -21.85 -11.49
N LEU A 16 -0.87 -22.64 -11.41
CA LEU A 16 -0.83 -24.07 -11.06
C LEU A 16 -0.72 -24.95 -12.31
N ILE A 17 0.31 -24.72 -13.12
CA ILE A 17 0.56 -25.46 -14.36
C ILE A 17 1.33 -26.76 -14.05
N PRO A 18 0.82 -27.95 -14.42
CA PRO A 18 1.53 -29.21 -14.19
C PRO A 18 2.95 -29.20 -14.79
N GLY A 19 3.96 -29.48 -13.96
CA GLY A 19 5.38 -29.48 -14.38
C GLY A 19 6.08 -28.11 -14.38
N GLN A 20 5.36 -27.01 -14.14
CA GLN A 20 5.91 -25.64 -14.01
C GLN A 20 5.36 -24.89 -12.79
N ALA A 21 4.55 -25.56 -11.96
CA ALA A 21 3.83 -24.96 -10.85
C ALA A 21 4.76 -24.28 -9.83
N ASP A 22 5.93 -24.86 -9.54
CA ASP A 22 6.86 -24.31 -8.54
C ASP A 22 7.37 -22.92 -8.93
N ASP A 23 7.82 -22.75 -10.19
CA ASP A 23 8.32 -21.47 -10.69
C ASP A 23 7.21 -20.43 -10.79
N GLN A 24 6.04 -20.83 -11.30
CA GLN A 24 4.90 -19.93 -11.47
C GLN A 24 4.31 -19.48 -10.12
N VAL A 25 4.16 -20.39 -9.16
CA VAL A 25 3.71 -20.06 -7.80
C VAL A 25 4.74 -19.17 -7.10
N THR A 26 6.04 -19.43 -7.29
CA THR A 26 7.09 -18.54 -6.76
C THR A 26 6.96 -17.14 -7.32
N GLN A 27 6.73 -17.00 -8.63
CA GLN A 27 6.53 -15.71 -9.28
C GLN A 27 5.30 -14.96 -8.73
N TYR A 28 4.20 -15.68 -8.50
CA TYR A 28 3.01 -15.12 -7.84
C TYR A 28 3.33 -14.60 -6.44
N ILE A 29 4.02 -15.40 -5.62
CA ILE A 29 4.41 -15.04 -4.26
C ILE A 29 5.28 -13.79 -4.27
N THR A 30 6.25 -13.69 -5.18
CA THR A 30 7.09 -12.50 -5.34
C THR A 30 6.24 -11.25 -5.63
N GLN A 31 5.29 -11.32 -6.56
CA GLN A 31 4.41 -10.20 -6.88
C GLN A 31 3.55 -9.78 -5.68
N VAL A 32 3.03 -10.74 -4.92
CA VAL A 32 2.26 -10.45 -3.69
C VAL A 32 3.15 -9.79 -2.65
N GLN A 33 4.39 -10.27 -2.46
CA GLN A 33 5.35 -9.68 -1.53
C GLN A 33 5.72 -8.24 -1.90
N GLU A 34 5.92 -7.94 -3.19
CA GLU A 34 6.18 -6.58 -3.68
C GLU A 34 5.01 -5.64 -3.38
N LYS A 35 3.77 -6.09 -3.62
CA LYS A 35 2.56 -5.34 -3.28
C LYS A 35 2.45 -5.05 -1.79
N ILE A 36 2.76 -6.03 -0.94
CA ILE A 36 2.76 -5.88 0.53
C ILE A 36 3.86 -4.91 0.97
N LYS A 37 5.07 -5.04 0.43
CA LYS A 37 6.19 -4.13 0.73
C LYS A 37 5.84 -2.68 0.40
N LEU A 38 5.25 -2.44 -0.77
CA LEU A 38 4.81 -1.10 -1.17
C LEU A 38 3.81 -0.49 -0.19
N ARG A 39 2.78 -1.26 0.18
CA ARG A 39 1.73 -0.82 1.11
C ARG A 39 2.27 -0.55 2.51
N SER A 40 3.13 -1.44 3.01
CA SER A 40 3.82 -1.26 4.28
C SER A 40 4.70 0.00 4.28
N HIS A 41 5.46 0.22 3.19
CA HIS A 41 6.28 1.41 3.02
C HIS A 41 5.45 2.70 3.08
N LEU A 42 4.31 2.75 2.40
CA LEU A 42 3.43 3.93 2.41
C LEU A 42 2.82 4.21 3.79
N VAL A 43 2.38 3.17 4.51
CA VAL A 43 1.87 3.34 5.89
C VAL A 43 2.96 3.92 6.80
N GLN A 44 4.17 3.38 6.72
CA GLN A 44 5.30 3.83 7.53
C GLN A 44 5.75 5.25 7.14
N LEU A 45 5.76 5.56 5.85
CA LEU A 45 6.06 6.89 5.32
C LEU A 45 5.10 7.96 5.86
N VAL A 46 3.79 7.69 5.82
CA VAL A 46 2.78 8.61 6.38
C VAL A 46 3.02 8.81 7.87
N LYS A 47 3.19 7.73 8.64
CA LYS A 47 3.47 7.79 10.08
C LYS A 47 4.70 8.66 10.40
N ASP A 48 5.83 8.36 9.76
CA ASP A 48 7.10 9.00 10.05
C ASP A 48 7.11 10.46 9.64
N TYR A 49 6.49 10.78 8.50
CA TYR A 49 6.37 12.15 8.03
C TYR A 49 5.56 13.00 8.98
N LEU A 50 4.35 12.55 9.34
CA LEU A 50 3.45 13.28 10.23
C LEU A 50 4.10 13.50 11.59
N HIS A 51 4.75 12.47 12.14
CA HIS A 51 5.48 12.59 13.40
C HIS A 51 6.64 13.59 13.32
N LYS A 52 7.49 13.51 12.28
CA LYS A 52 8.66 14.41 12.12
C LYS A 52 8.24 15.86 11.86
N ALA A 53 7.21 16.06 11.06
CA ALA A 53 6.68 17.37 10.70
C ALA A 53 5.73 17.95 11.78
N LYS A 54 5.37 17.17 12.79
CA LYS A 54 4.36 17.51 13.82
C LYS A 54 3.01 17.90 13.20
N LEU A 55 2.58 17.13 12.21
CA LEU A 55 1.32 17.29 11.50
C LEU A 55 0.35 16.18 11.90
N GLU A 56 -0.95 16.48 11.88
CA GLU A 56 -2.00 15.48 12.11
C GLU A 56 -2.34 14.68 10.85
N ASP A 57 -2.23 15.32 9.69
CA ASP A 57 -2.54 14.75 8.38
C ASP A 57 -1.71 15.41 7.26
N ALA A 58 -1.72 14.80 6.06
CA ALA A 58 -1.01 15.30 4.90
C ALA A 58 -1.77 15.02 3.59
N GLY A 59 -1.62 15.92 2.62
CA GLY A 59 -2.12 15.73 1.25
C GLY A 59 -1.19 14.87 0.39
N VAL A 60 -1.72 14.39 -0.74
CA VAL A 60 -1.02 13.45 -1.63
C VAL A 60 0.29 14.04 -2.17
N ASP A 61 0.32 15.31 -2.59
CA ASP A 61 1.53 15.91 -3.17
C ASP A 61 2.70 15.96 -2.17
N ALA A 62 2.41 16.27 -0.90
CA ALA A 62 3.42 16.28 0.15
C ALA A 62 3.96 14.86 0.42
N LEU A 63 3.07 13.87 0.48
CA LEU A 63 3.40 12.46 0.65
C LEU A 63 4.19 11.91 -0.54
N HIS A 64 3.84 12.33 -1.75
CA HIS A 64 4.53 11.94 -2.98
C HIS A 64 5.96 12.49 -3.05
N GLY A 65 6.14 13.77 -2.69
CA GLY A 65 7.46 14.40 -2.64
C GLY A 65 8.42 13.70 -1.69
N ILE A 66 7.97 13.34 -0.48
CA ILE A 66 8.80 12.60 0.49
C ILE A 66 9.01 11.14 0.06
N TYR A 67 8.03 10.53 -0.60
CA TYR A 67 8.12 9.16 -1.07
C TYR A 67 9.19 9.00 -2.13
N PHE A 68 9.24 9.94 -3.08
CA PHE A 68 10.30 10.01 -4.08
C PHE A 68 11.69 10.08 -3.44
N ALA A 69 11.83 10.83 -2.34
CA ALA A 69 13.09 10.95 -1.60
C ALA A 69 13.42 9.76 -0.67
N SER A 70 12.49 8.80 -0.49
CA SER A 70 12.58 7.74 0.52
C SER A 70 13.18 6.41 0.03
N GLN A 71 13.78 6.38 -1.17
CA GLN A 71 14.20 5.15 -1.86
C GLN A 71 13.03 4.15 -1.97
N PRO A 72 11.98 4.50 -2.71
CA PRO A 72 10.74 3.72 -2.71
C PRO A 72 10.94 2.34 -3.37
N PRO A 73 10.16 1.32 -2.97
CA PRO A 73 10.21 -0.02 -3.58
C PRO A 73 9.94 -0.04 -5.09
N GLN A 74 9.16 0.93 -5.58
CA GLN A 74 8.86 1.17 -6.99
C GLN A 74 8.48 2.64 -7.19
N PRO A 75 8.60 3.22 -8.39
CA PRO A 75 8.05 4.53 -8.67
C PRO A 75 6.51 4.51 -8.64
N LEU A 76 5.91 5.63 -8.26
CA LEU A 76 4.47 5.88 -8.34
C LEU A 76 4.23 7.28 -8.88
N THR A 77 3.16 7.46 -9.64
CA THR A 77 2.53 8.76 -9.88
C THR A 77 1.73 9.21 -8.66
N PRO A 78 1.41 10.52 -8.53
CA PRO A 78 0.53 11.00 -7.47
C PRO A 78 -0.84 10.31 -7.47
N GLU A 79 -1.41 10.06 -8.65
CA GLU A 79 -2.68 9.36 -8.83
C GLU A 79 -2.61 7.89 -8.36
N GLU A 80 -1.58 7.13 -8.75
CA GLU A 80 -1.41 5.75 -8.28
C GLU A 80 -1.19 5.69 -6.76
N MET A 81 -0.44 6.64 -6.21
CA MET A 81 -0.29 6.76 -4.76
C MET A 81 -1.63 7.03 -4.09
N HIS A 82 -2.43 7.94 -4.63
CA HIS A 82 -3.74 8.27 -4.10
C HIS A 82 -4.67 7.05 -4.04
N ASP A 83 -4.72 6.25 -5.10
CA ASP A 83 -5.52 5.02 -5.14
C ASP A 83 -5.11 4.04 -4.03
N ILE A 84 -3.80 3.87 -3.79
CA ILE A 84 -3.30 3.01 -2.72
C ILE A 84 -3.60 3.61 -1.35
N LEU A 85 -3.49 4.93 -1.17
CA LEU A 85 -3.85 5.59 0.09
C LEU A 85 -5.35 5.44 0.39
N ILE A 86 -6.22 5.46 -0.63
CA ILE A 86 -7.64 5.12 -0.50
C ILE A 86 -7.80 3.66 -0.06
N GLU A 87 -7.12 2.72 -0.73
CA GLU A 87 -7.15 1.29 -0.37
C GLU A 87 -6.79 1.09 1.11
N LEU A 88 -5.70 1.72 1.56
CA LEU A 88 -5.19 1.68 2.93
C LEU A 88 -6.08 2.40 3.95
N SER A 89 -6.95 3.30 3.47
CA SER A 89 -7.94 4.02 4.29
C SER A 89 -9.32 3.38 4.28
N SER A 90 -9.50 2.30 3.51
CA SER A 90 -10.78 1.60 3.46
C SER A 90 -11.10 0.97 4.82
N PRO A 91 -12.39 0.79 5.16
CA PRO A 91 -12.79 0.14 6.41
C PRO A 91 -12.20 -1.26 6.61
N LEU A 92 -11.82 -1.94 5.52
CA LEU A 92 -11.28 -3.29 5.60
C LEU A 92 -9.79 -3.32 6.01
N THR A 93 -8.98 -2.40 5.49
CA THR A 93 -7.54 -2.34 5.81
C THR A 93 -7.30 -1.47 7.04
N GLY A 94 -7.93 -0.28 7.09
CA GLY A 94 -7.95 0.62 8.24
C GLY A 94 -6.58 1.00 8.79
N TYR A 95 -5.54 1.05 7.94
CA TYR A 95 -4.19 1.43 8.35
C TYR A 95 -3.99 2.94 8.35
N LEU A 96 -4.68 3.62 7.43
CA LEU A 96 -4.72 5.06 7.32
C LEU A 96 -6.15 5.56 7.52
N GLY A 97 -6.27 6.81 7.93
CA GLY A 97 -7.51 7.55 7.89
C GLY A 97 -7.50 8.51 6.71
N ARG A 98 -8.69 8.89 6.25
CA ARG A 98 -8.90 9.79 5.11
C ARG A 98 -9.91 10.86 5.45
N ILE A 99 -9.54 12.11 5.22
CA ILE A 99 -10.44 13.26 5.20
C ILE A 99 -10.83 13.47 3.75
N LYS A 100 -12.09 13.13 3.44
CA LYS A 100 -12.63 13.17 2.08
C LYS A 100 -12.97 14.61 1.69
N GLU A 101 -12.61 14.96 0.47
CA GLU A 101 -12.85 16.26 -0.15
C GLU A 101 -13.50 16.09 -1.53
N SER A 102 -13.95 17.20 -2.11
CA SER A 102 -14.56 17.21 -3.45
C SER A 102 -13.55 16.94 -4.58
N ASP A 103 -12.29 17.28 -4.36
CA ASP A 103 -11.17 17.04 -5.28
C ASP A 103 -10.16 16.12 -4.60
N TRP A 104 -9.76 15.05 -5.28
CA TRP A 104 -8.84 14.06 -4.76
C TRP A 104 -7.49 14.66 -4.34
N ARG A 105 -7.05 15.74 -5.01
CA ARG A 105 -5.80 16.46 -4.68
C ARG A 105 -5.86 17.18 -3.35
N ARG A 106 -7.06 17.45 -2.85
CA ARG A 106 -7.30 18.11 -1.55
C ARG A 106 -7.54 17.11 -0.44
N GLU A 107 -7.71 15.84 -0.76
CA GLU A 107 -7.88 14.80 0.26
C GLU A 107 -6.63 14.66 1.11
N ARG A 108 -6.87 14.38 2.39
CA ARG A 108 -5.81 14.33 3.40
C ARG A 108 -5.83 12.99 4.07
N PHE A 109 -4.66 12.48 4.38
CA PHE A 109 -4.45 11.16 4.95
C PHE A 109 -3.69 11.27 6.26
N TYR A 110 -4.04 10.41 7.21
CA TYR A 110 -3.40 10.35 8.52
C TYR A 110 -3.17 8.91 8.95
N PHE A 111 -2.22 8.71 9.85
CA PHE A 111 -1.88 7.38 10.35
C PHE A 111 -2.93 6.91 11.38
N LEU A 112 -3.43 5.67 11.25
CA LEU A 112 -4.33 5.06 12.24
C LEU A 112 -3.65 3.94 13.03
N ARG A 113 -3.01 2.98 12.33
CA ARG A 113 -2.36 1.83 12.98
C ARG A 113 -1.29 1.20 12.11
N GLN A 114 -0.37 0.49 12.75
CA GLN A 114 0.72 -0.23 12.09
C GLN A 114 0.16 -1.40 11.26
N LEU A 115 0.80 -1.69 10.13
CA LEU A 115 0.59 -2.93 9.39
C LEU A 115 1.30 -4.07 10.16
N PRO A 116 0.65 -5.21 10.45
CA PRO A 116 1.32 -6.33 11.10
C PRO A 116 2.48 -6.79 10.23
N ASN A 117 3.72 -6.69 10.73
CA ASN A 117 4.88 -7.18 9.99
C ASN A 117 4.79 -8.71 9.91
N LEU A 118 4.75 -9.26 8.70
CA LEU A 118 4.77 -10.71 8.47
C LEU A 118 6.16 -11.36 8.71
N CYS A 119 7.17 -10.57 9.08
CA CYS A 119 8.57 -11.02 9.21
C CYS A 119 9.13 -10.97 10.63
N ASP A 120 8.32 -10.64 11.64
CA ASP A 120 8.68 -10.82 13.05
C ASP A 120 7.93 -12.04 13.59
N SER A 121 8.36 -13.24 13.18
CA SER A 121 7.92 -14.54 13.69
C SER A 121 9.04 -15.56 13.59
#